data_AF-A0A5P9NJS4-F1
#
_entry.id   AF-A0A5P9NJS4-F1
#
_cell.length_a   1.000
_cell.length_b   1.000
_cell.length_c   1.000
_cell.angle_alpha   90.00
_cell.angle_beta   90.00
_cell.angle_gamma   90.00
#
_symmetry.space_group_name_H-M   'P 1'
#
loop_
_entity.id
_entity.type
_entity.pdbx_description
1 polymer ?
#
loop_
_entity_poly.entity_id
_entity_poly.type
_entity_poly.pdbx_seq_one_letter_code
_entity_poly.pdbx_strand_id
1 'polypeptide(L)' 'MTDQPHDEQEEKNSLNPFQVIASVFAAALGVQSSKNRERDFKQGRAGTFIAAGIIFTLLFIGVMVVIVQLVLKGA' A
#
# COMPACT_ATOMS: atom_id res chain seq x y z
N MET A 1 37.94 26.85 -15.23
CA MET A 1 36.63 26.83 -14.56
C MET A 1 35.60 26.41 -15.59
N THR A 2 35.08 25.19 -15.48
CA THR A 2 33.96 24.71 -16.30
C THR A 2 32.87 24.30 -15.33
N ASP A 3 31.97 25.26 -15.06
CA ASP A 3 30.73 25.03 -14.37
C ASP A 3 29.79 24.26 -15.31
N GLN A 4 29.57 22.97 -15.05
CA GLN A 4 28.41 22.26 -15.60
C GLN A 4 27.28 22.35 -14.56
N PRO A 5 26.11 22.91 -14.91
CA PRO A 5 24.92 22.70 -14.12
C PRO A 5 24.51 21.24 -14.35
N HIS A 6 24.67 20.41 -13.33
CA HIS A 6 24.08 19.08 -13.34
C HIS A 6 22.58 19.24 -13.15
N ASP A 7 21.86 19.06 -14.26
CA ASP A 7 20.41 18.97 -14.33
C ASP A 7 19.87 18.14 -13.18
N GLU A 8 19.09 18.80 -12.32
CA GLU A 8 18.23 18.17 -11.34
C GLU A 8 17.19 17.33 -12.11
N GLN A 9 17.52 16.06 -12.30
CA GLN A 9 16.57 15.06 -12.75
C GLN A 9 15.52 14.88 -11.64
N GLU A 10 14.48 15.72 -11.67
CA GLU A 10 13.18 15.42 -11.09
C GLU A 10 12.63 14.18 -11.81
N GLU A 11 13.14 12.99 -11.42
CA GLU A 11 12.47 11.75 -11.75
C GLU A 11 11.13 11.73 -11.02
N LYS A 12 10.11 12.11 -11.79
CA LYS A 12 8.70 11.87 -11.57
C LYS A 12 8.44 10.36 -11.50
N ASN A 13 8.98 9.71 -10.46
CA ASN A 13 8.79 8.30 -10.18
C ASN A 13 7.34 8.12 -9.71
N SER A 14 6.47 7.81 -10.67
CA SER A 14 5.19 7.16 -10.40
C SER A 14 5.41 6.07 -9.37
N LEU A 15 4.65 6.10 -8.27
CA LEU A 15 4.74 5.13 -7.19
C LEU A 15 4.80 3.71 -7.77
N ASN A 16 5.93 3.04 -7.58
CA ASN A 16 6.09 1.66 -8.02
C ASN A 16 4.98 0.83 -7.34
N PRO A 17 4.21 -0.01 -8.06
CA PRO A 17 3.12 -0.82 -7.49
C PRO A 17 3.56 -1.61 -6.24
N PHE A 18 4.81 -2.06 -6.22
CA PHE A 18 5.40 -2.75 -5.08
C PHE A 18 5.48 -1.87 -3.82
N GLN A 19 5.74 -0.59 -4.01
CA GLN A 19 5.82 0.41 -2.95
C GLN A 19 4.45 0.71 -2.34
N VAL A 20 3.40 0.66 -3.16
CA VAL A 20 2.01 0.79 -2.71
C VAL A 20 1.61 -0.43 -1.88
N ILE A 21 1.90 -1.63 -2.36
CA ILE A 21 1.64 -2.88 -1.63
C ILE A 21 2.36 -2.87 -0.27
N ALA A 22 3.66 -2.55 -0.25
CA ALA A 22 4.43 -2.47 0.99
C ALA A 22 3.86 -1.41 1.96
N SER A 23 3.38 -0.28 1.43
CA SER A 23 2.75 0.75 2.28
C SER A 23 1.43 0.28 2.88
N VAL A 24 0.59 -0.40 2.09
CA VAL A 24 -0.70 -0.96 2.55
C VAL A 24 -0.46 -2.03 3.62
N PHE A 25 0.53 -2.89 3.46
CA PHE A 25 0.91 -3.88 4.49
C PHE A 25 1.46 -3.22 5.76
N ALA A 26 2.34 -2.22 5.64
CA ALA A 26 2.84 -1.49 6.80
C ALA A 26 1.72 -0.75 7.55
N ALA A 27 0.74 -0.21 6.82
CA ALA A 27 -0.46 0.41 7.40
C ALA A 27 -1.36 -0.62 8.10
N ALA A 28 -1.59 -1.79 7.48
CA ALA A 28 -2.40 -2.86 8.05
C ALA A 28 -1.77 -3.46 9.32
N LEU A 29 -0.44 -3.53 9.39
CA LEU A 29 0.31 -3.97 10.57
C LEU A 29 0.52 -2.85 11.60
N GLY A 30 0.09 -1.62 11.33
CA GLY A 30 0.25 -0.47 12.23
C GLY A 30 1.67 0.09 12.32
N VAL A 31 2.60 -0.37 11.48
CA VAL A 31 4.03 0.03 11.46
C VAL A 31 4.35 1.09 10.39
N GLN A 32 3.33 1.81 9.90
CA GLN A 32 3.51 2.82 8.85
C GLN A 32 4.31 4.02 9.35
N SER A 33 5.50 4.23 8.76
CA SER A 33 6.34 5.41 8.98
C SER A 33 5.67 6.71 8.54
N SER A 34 5.98 7.82 9.22
CA SER A 34 5.53 9.17 8.85
C SER A 34 5.91 9.56 7.42
N LYS A 35 7.06 9.08 6.91
CA LYS A 35 7.51 9.31 5.53
C LYS A 35 6.63 8.59 4.50
N ASN A 36 6.25 7.34 4.77
CA ASN A 36 5.29 6.61 3.93
C ASN A 36 3.94 7.32 3.95
N ARG A 37 3.47 7.70 5.15
CA ARG A 37 2.21 8.42 5.34
C ARG A 37 2.19 9.74 4.57
N GLU A 38 3.22 10.57 4.69
CA GLU A 38 3.31 11.87 4.02
C GLU A 38 3.40 11.73 2.50
N ARG A 39 4.15 10.74 1.99
CA ARG A 39 4.17 10.42 0.56
C ARG A 39 2.81 9.95 0.06
N ASP A 40 2.18 9.05 0.79
CA ASP A 40 0.88 8.48 0.47
C ASP A 40 -0.23 9.56 0.47
N PHE A 41 -0.15 10.56 1.36
CA PHE A 41 -1.07 11.70 1.41
C PHE A 41 -0.72 12.84 0.45
N LYS A 42 0.55 13.03 0.07
CA LYS A 42 0.97 14.03 -0.94
C LYS A 42 0.78 13.53 -2.37
N GLN A 43 1.00 12.25 -2.63
CA GLN A 43 0.94 11.65 -3.97
C GLN A 43 -0.36 10.86 -4.24
N GLY A 44 -1.16 10.54 -3.21
CA GLY A 44 -2.40 9.76 -3.35
C GLY A 44 -3.59 10.41 -2.64
N ARG A 45 -4.78 10.31 -3.24
CA ARG A 45 -6.04 10.71 -2.58
C ARG A 45 -6.35 9.69 -1.48
N ALA A 46 -6.64 10.16 -0.26
CA ALA A 46 -7.01 9.31 0.88
C ALA A 46 -8.08 8.23 0.54
N GLY A 47 -8.97 8.52 -0.41
CA GLY A 47 -9.95 7.58 -0.92
C GLY A 47 -9.37 6.28 -1.51
N THR A 48 -8.18 6.31 -2.14
CA THR A 48 -7.54 5.11 -2.68
C THR A 48 -7.11 4.16 -1.57
N PHE A 49 -6.61 4.68 -0.45
CA PHE A 49 -6.23 3.87 0.70
C PHE A 49 -7.43 3.27 1.43
N ILE A 50 -8.51 4.04 1.55
CA ILE A 50 -9.78 3.55 2.13
C ILE A 50 -10.35 2.43 1.25
N ALA A 51 -10.41 2.63 -0.07
CA ALA A 51 -10.88 1.60 -1.00
C ALA A 51 -10.00 0.33 -0.93
N ALA A 52 -8.68 0.48 -0.90
CA ALA A 52 -7.75 -0.63 -0.73
C ALA A 52 -7.98 -1.40 0.59
N GLY A 53 -8.20 -0.68 1.69
CA GLY A 53 -8.54 -1.26 2.98
C GLY A 53 -9.84 -2.07 2.95
N ILE A 54 -10.91 -1.51 2.37
CA ILE A 54 -12.20 -2.21 2.23
C ILE A 54 -12.05 -3.49 1.40
N ILE A 55 -11.37 -3.41 0.25
CA ILE A 55 -11.13 -4.59 -0.61
C ILE A 55 -10.36 -5.66 0.16
N PHE A 56 -9.31 -5.28 0.88
CA PHE A 56 -8.52 -6.19 1.70
C PHE A 56 -9.37 -6.85 2.79
N THR A 57 -10.20 -6.08 3.51
CA THR A 57 -11.08 -6.62 4.56
C THR A 57 -12.09 -7.61 4.00
N LEU A 58 -12.73 -7.31 2.87
CA LEU A 58 -13.67 -8.22 2.23
C LEU A 58 -12.99 -9.53 1.80
N LEU A 59 -11.78 -9.43 1.24
CA LEU A 59 -10.98 -10.60 0.87
C LEU A 59 -10.62 -11.44 2.10
N PHE A 60 -10.18 -10.80 3.19
CA PHE A 60 -9.88 -11.47 4.45
C PHE A 60 -11.08 -12.23 5.02
N ILE A 61 -12.26 -11.60 5.02
CA ILE A 61 -13.51 -12.25 5.44
C ILE A 61 -13.81 -13.47 4.55
N GLY A 62 -13.66 -13.34 3.22
CA GLY A 62 -13.85 -14.46 2.30
C GLY A 62 -12.92 -15.65 2.60
N VAL A 63 -11.64 -15.37 2.87
CA VAL A 63 -10.67 -16.39 3.29
C VAL A 63 -11.11 -17.07 4.60
N MET A 64 -11.54 -16.30 5.60
CA MET A 64 -12.04 -16.85 6.87
C MET A 64 -13.25 -17.76 6.67
N VAL A 65 -14.21 -17.38 5.82
CA VAL A 65 -15.38 -18.20 5.49
C VAL A 65 -14.96 -19.52 4.87
N VAL A 66 -14.03 -19.50 3.90
CA VAL A 66 -13.51 -20.71 3.26
C VAL A 66 -12.86 -21.62 4.30
N ILE A 67 -12.01 -21.08 5.17
CA ILE A 67 -11.36 -21.85 6.25
C ILE A 67 -12.40 -22.49 7.15
N VAL A 68 -13.40 -21.74 7.62
CA VAL A 68 -14.48 -22.26 8.47
C VAL A 68 -15.23 -23.38 7.77
N GLN A 69 -15.59 -23.22 6.50
CA GLN A 69 -16.27 -24.27 5.75
C GLN A 69 -15.41 -25.53 5.57
N LEU A 70 -14.09 -25.36 5.38
CA LEU A 70 -13.17 -26.47 5.24
C LEU A 70 -13.03 -27.24 6.55
N VAL A 71 -12.96 -26.54 7.68
CA VAL A 71 -12.96 -27.13 9.03
C VAL A 71 -14.27 -27.86 9.31
N LEU A 72 -15.42 -27.25 9.01
CA LEU A 72 -16.73 -27.87 9.24
C LEU A 72 -17.01 -29.08 8.35
N LYS A 73 -16.41 -29.16 7.15
CA LYS A 73 -16.50 -30.35 6.28
C LYS A 73 -15.53 -31.46 6.68
N GLY A 74 -14.45 -31.11 7.37
CA GLY A 74 -13.44 -32.05 7.88
C GLY A 74 -13.71 -32.55 9.29
N ALA A 75 -14.68 -31.95 10.01
CA ALA A 75 -15.22 -32.39 11.29
C ALA A 75 -16.48 -33.25 11.06
#